data_AF-A0A821RS81-F1
#
_entry.id   AF-A0A821RS81-F1
#
_cell.length_a   1.000
_cell.length_b   1.000
_cell.length_c   1.000
_cell.angle_alpha   90.00
_cell.angle_beta   90.00
_cell.angle_gamma   90.00
#
_symmetry.space_group_name_H-M   'P 1'
#
loop_
_entity.id
_entity.type
_entity.pdbx_description
1 polymer ?
#
loop_
_entity_poly.entity_id
_entity_poly.type
_entity_poly.pdbx_seq_one_letter_code
_entity_poly.pdbx_strand_id
1 'polypeptide(L)'
;MTRVVIHGMIENYQAPWYDQMRQAFLDTEDSNVIFVDWSKTNHFPYTQVTANTQMVGAEVSLLINELIANHGADPQLIHLIGHSLGAHAAGYAGSRIVPRVSRITGLDPAGPYFEWTDPLVRLDPTDDQFVDVIHTDGQRHAQLGLGLLQPLCHVDFYPNGGLEQPQCPKMTGKIWNAIINALNNEESLDKVQMVYLGFVDTVLCSHLFSVYTFTDSIRNSNCSYVSIACSSMEKLTQTDECSRNAINRMGLHASSFPQVSFYLSTQDANRYPYCRRQIIMLLKSNSVYTRILSFNGSLQNVEPVSITVKTIPNQMYQPIRQVIIFDIERHKSVTLCPTSEHHLRFELC
;
A
#
# COMPACT_ATOMS: atom_id res chain seq x y z
N MET A 1 1.62 -18.22 -12.90
CA MET A 1 0.53 -17.21 -12.80
C MET A 1 0.61 -16.26 -14.00
N THR A 2 -0.45 -15.54 -14.33
CA THR A 2 -0.38 -14.41 -15.27
C THR A 2 -0.60 -13.11 -14.50
N ARG A 3 0.38 -12.20 -14.57
CA ARG A 3 0.36 -10.88 -13.93
C ARG A 3 0.20 -9.83 -15.01
N VAL A 4 -0.88 -9.06 -14.96
CA VAL A 4 -1.12 -7.95 -15.90
C VAL A 4 -0.88 -6.66 -15.15
N VAL A 5 0.12 -5.89 -15.54
CA VAL A 5 0.55 -4.67 -14.84
C VAL A 5 0.25 -3.46 -15.70
N ILE A 6 -0.49 -2.48 -15.14
CA ILE A 6 -0.96 -1.28 -15.83
C ILE A 6 -0.41 -0.04 -15.13
N HIS A 7 0.39 0.77 -15.84
CA HIS A 7 0.98 1.99 -15.29
C HIS A 7 -0.01 3.15 -15.16
N GLY A 8 0.44 4.20 -14.47
CA GLY A 8 -0.28 5.45 -14.30
C GLY A 8 -0.10 6.47 -15.42
N MET A 9 -0.51 7.70 -15.09
CA MET A 9 -0.27 8.90 -15.89
C MET A 9 1.23 9.17 -16.06
N ILE A 10 1.65 9.66 -17.22
CA ILE A 10 3.02 10.09 -17.54
C ILE A 10 4.08 8.95 -17.52
N GLU A 11 3.79 7.79 -16.94
CA GLU A 11 4.65 6.60 -16.93
C GLU A 11 4.69 5.85 -18.27
N ASN A 12 5.62 4.91 -18.44
CA ASN A 12 5.72 4.05 -19.62
C ASN A 12 6.54 2.78 -19.32
N TYR A 13 6.67 1.90 -20.31
CA TYR A 13 7.38 0.62 -20.18
C TYR A 13 8.88 0.72 -19.81
N GLN A 14 9.50 1.89 -19.95
CA GLN A 14 10.91 2.14 -19.59
C GLN A 14 11.06 2.60 -18.13
N ALA A 15 9.97 2.77 -17.38
CA ALA A 15 10.04 3.13 -15.97
C ALA A 15 10.84 2.06 -15.20
N PRO A 16 11.87 2.41 -14.41
CA PRO A 16 12.71 1.41 -13.74
C PRO A 16 11.94 0.42 -12.86
N TRP A 17 10.80 0.84 -12.31
CA TRP A 17 9.97 -0.03 -11.48
C TRP A 17 9.32 -1.18 -12.25
N TYR A 18 9.06 -1.03 -13.57
CA TYR A 18 8.56 -2.11 -14.43
C TYR A 18 9.54 -3.28 -14.43
N ASP A 19 10.81 -2.98 -14.73
CA ASP A 19 11.87 -3.98 -14.78
C ASP A 19 12.09 -4.63 -13.40
N GLN A 20 12.03 -3.84 -12.32
CA GLN A 20 12.18 -4.35 -10.96
C GLN A 20 11.03 -5.29 -10.57
N MET A 21 9.79 -4.93 -10.88
CA MET A 21 8.62 -5.75 -10.60
C MET A 21 8.60 -7.01 -11.48
N ARG A 22 8.94 -6.88 -12.76
CA ARG A 22 9.11 -8.02 -13.69
C ARG A 22 10.08 -9.03 -13.09
N GLN A 23 11.27 -8.56 -12.72
CA GLN A 23 12.30 -9.41 -12.16
C GLN A 23 11.84 -10.06 -10.85
N ALA A 24 11.15 -9.30 -9.99
CA ALA A 24 10.61 -9.85 -8.75
C ALA A 24 9.64 -11.02 -8.99
N PHE A 25 8.72 -10.91 -9.96
CA PHE A 25 7.84 -12.01 -10.31
C PHE A 25 8.61 -13.20 -10.91
N LEU A 26 9.44 -12.97 -11.93
CA LEU A 26 10.16 -14.03 -12.63
C LEU A 26 11.18 -14.77 -11.75
N ASP A 27 11.73 -14.10 -10.73
CA ASP A 27 12.65 -14.73 -9.77
C ASP A 27 11.94 -15.56 -8.70
N THR A 28 10.64 -15.34 -8.47
CA THR A 28 9.91 -15.92 -7.32
C THR A 28 8.84 -16.92 -7.72
N GLU A 29 8.28 -16.83 -8.91
CA GLU A 29 7.25 -17.73 -9.42
C GLU A 29 7.36 -17.91 -10.95
N ASP A 30 6.94 -19.08 -11.43
CA ASP A 30 6.76 -19.31 -12.87
C ASP A 30 5.54 -18.50 -13.36
N SER A 31 5.82 -17.38 -14.03
CA SER A 31 4.83 -16.37 -14.34
C SER A 31 4.96 -15.77 -15.74
N ASN A 32 3.81 -15.58 -16.37
CA ASN A 32 3.66 -14.67 -17.50
C ASN A 32 3.47 -13.26 -16.94
N VAL A 33 4.31 -12.29 -17.33
CA VAL A 33 4.16 -10.89 -16.91
C VAL A 33 3.85 -10.03 -18.14
N ILE A 34 2.64 -9.49 -18.19
CA ILE A 34 2.13 -8.63 -19.27
C ILE A 34 2.13 -7.20 -18.77
N PHE A 35 2.94 -6.36 -19.40
CA PHE A 35 3.03 -4.94 -19.11
C PHE A 35 2.21 -4.15 -20.14
N VAL A 36 1.22 -3.41 -19.67
CA VAL A 36 0.30 -2.64 -20.52
C VAL A 36 0.85 -1.23 -20.68
N ASP A 37 1.49 -0.99 -21.83
CA ASP A 37 1.97 0.34 -22.20
C ASP A 37 0.88 1.14 -22.93
N TRP A 38 0.39 2.19 -22.28
CA TRP A 38 -0.59 3.14 -22.82
C TRP A 38 -0.05 4.58 -22.83
N SER A 39 1.28 4.72 -22.78
CA SER A 39 2.01 6.00 -22.71
C SER A 39 1.63 7.01 -23.79
N LYS A 40 1.25 6.55 -24.99
CA LYS A 40 0.76 7.45 -26.07
C LYS A 40 -0.45 8.28 -25.70
N THR A 41 -1.21 7.87 -24.69
CA THR A 41 -2.49 8.47 -24.30
C THR A 41 -2.59 8.77 -22.81
N ASN A 42 -1.48 8.69 -22.08
CA ASN A 42 -1.45 8.88 -20.63
C ASN A 42 -0.95 10.27 -20.18
N HIS A 43 -0.98 11.25 -21.08
CA HIS A 43 -0.50 12.61 -20.85
C HIS A 43 -1.66 13.61 -20.76
N PHE A 44 -1.35 14.88 -20.47
CA PHE A 44 -2.34 15.95 -20.36
C PHE A 44 -3.20 16.13 -21.63
N PRO A 45 -4.44 16.63 -21.48
CA PRO A 45 -5.07 17.16 -20.27
C PRO A 45 -5.57 16.06 -19.29
N TYR A 46 -5.54 16.35 -17.97
CA TYR A 46 -5.88 15.36 -16.92
C TYR A 46 -7.27 14.73 -17.12
N THR A 47 -8.26 15.55 -17.50
CA THR A 47 -9.63 15.09 -17.80
C THR A 47 -9.68 14.04 -18.91
N GLN A 48 -8.87 14.19 -19.95
CA GLN A 48 -8.82 13.26 -21.08
C GLN A 48 -8.12 11.96 -20.67
N VAL A 49 -6.99 12.04 -19.97
CA VAL A 49 -6.29 10.82 -19.53
C VAL A 49 -7.10 10.02 -18.52
N THR A 50 -7.86 10.66 -17.62
CA THR A 50 -8.85 10.01 -16.77
C THR A 50 -9.86 9.23 -17.61
N ALA A 51 -10.44 9.84 -18.66
CA ALA A 51 -11.38 9.16 -19.53
C ALA A 51 -10.75 7.98 -20.31
N ASN A 52 -9.49 8.12 -20.74
CA ASN A 52 -8.77 7.09 -21.48
C ASN A 52 -8.60 5.79 -20.68
N THR A 53 -8.62 5.83 -19.34
CA THR A 53 -8.55 4.62 -18.50
C THR A 53 -9.66 3.60 -18.81
N GLN A 54 -10.84 4.06 -19.25
CA GLN A 54 -11.94 3.17 -19.68
C GLN A 54 -11.57 2.39 -20.94
N MET A 55 -10.92 3.05 -21.90
CA MET A 55 -10.44 2.41 -23.13
C MET A 55 -9.32 1.43 -22.82
N VAL A 56 -8.38 1.79 -21.96
CA VAL A 56 -7.31 0.87 -21.51
C VAL A 56 -7.92 -0.37 -20.85
N GLY A 57 -8.89 -0.20 -19.95
CA GLY A 57 -9.59 -1.32 -19.33
C GLY A 57 -10.33 -2.19 -20.33
N ALA A 58 -10.99 -1.59 -21.32
CA ALA A 58 -11.65 -2.32 -22.40
C ALA A 58 -10.67 -3.17 -23.22
N GLU A 59 -9.55 -2.61 -23.67
CA GLU A 59 -8.52 -3.33 -24.44
C GLU A 59 -7.87 -4.46 -23.62
N VAL A 60 -7.57 -4.22 -22.35
CA VAL A 60 -7.07 -5.27 -21.45
C VAL A 60 -8.11 -6.39 -21.29
N SER A 61 -9.39 -6.06 -21.14
CA SER A 61 -10.45 -7.08 -21.05
C SER A 61 -10.58 -7.92 -22.32
N LEU A 62 -10.40 -7.31 -23.50
CA LEU A 62 -10.42 -8.02 -24.78
C LEU A 62 -9.28 -9.03 -24.87
N LEU A 63 -8.05 -8.61 -24.54
CA LEU A 63 -6.90 -9.51 -24.52
C LEU A 63 -7.11 -10.68 -23.54
N ILE A 64 -7.58 -10.40 -22.33
CA ILE A 64 -7.73 -11.44 -21.30
C ILE A 64 -8.85 -12.41 -21.66
N ASN A 65 -9.99 -11.92 -22.17
CA ASN A 65 -11.07 -12.78 -22.65
C ASN A 65 -10.61 -13.66 -23.82
N GLU A 66 -9.79 -13.13 -24.74
CA GLU A 66 -9.20 -13.92 -25.84
C GLU A 66 -8.29 -15.04 -25.31
N LEU A 67 -7.43 -14.72 -24.33
CA LEU A 67 -6.56 -15.71 -23.70
C LEU A 67 -7.35 -16.82 -23.00
N ILE A 68 -8.45 -16.46 -22.32
CA ILE A 68 -9.32 -17.43 -21.64
C ILE A 68 -10.06 -18.29 -22.67
N ALA A 69 -10.72 -17.66 -23.66
CA ALA A 69 -11.59 -18.34 -24.60
C ALA A 69 -10.84 -19.24 -25.59
N ASN A 70 -9.69 -18.78 -26.09
CA ASN A 70 -9.03 -19.38 -27.25
C ASN A 70 -7.62 -19.91 -26.95
N HIS A 71 -7.03 -19.58 -25.80
CA HIS A 71 -5.68 -20.02 -25.44
C HIS A 71 -5.60 -20.80 -24.11
N GLY A 72 -6.74 -21.12 -23.50
CA GLY A 72 -6.81 -21.96 -22.31
C GLY A 72 -6.24 -21.32 -21.04
N ALA A 73 -6.15 -19.98 -20.99
CA ALA A 73 -5.76 -19.29 -19.78
C ALA A 73 -6.81 -19.51 -18.68
N ASP A 74 -6.37 -19.97 -17.51
CA ASP A 74 -7.24 -20.10 -16.35
C ASP A 74 -7.48 -18.71 -15.72
N PRO A 75 -8.73 -18.19 -15.68
CA PRO A 75 -9.05 -16.91 -15.04
C PRO A 75 -8.61 -16.87 -13.56
N GLN A 76 -8.62 -18.01 -12.86
CA GLN A 76 -8.19 -18.11 -11.46
C GLN A 76 -6.68 -17.96 -11.27
N LEU A 77 -5.93 -17.97 -12.38
CA LEU A 77 -4.49 -17.74 -12.39
C LEU A 77 -4.11 -16.36 -12.96
N ILE A 78 -5.07 -15.45 -13.11
CA ILE A 78 -4.86 -14.09 -13.62
C ILE A 78 -5.02 -13.07 -12.49
N HIS A 79 -4.02 -12.19 -12.34
CA HIS A 79 -4.01 -11.08 -11.38
C HIS A 79 -3.76 -9.77 -12.12
N LEU A 80 -4.70 -8.83 -12.02
CA LEU A 80 -4.54 -7.47 -12.56
C LEU A 80 -3.94 -6.56 -11.48
N ILE A 81 -2.92 -5.79 -11.83
CA ILE A 81 -2.21 -4.88 -10.93
C ILE A 81 -2.16 -3.53 -11.61
N GLY A 82 -2.77 -2.51 -11.02
CA GLY A 82 -2.81 -1.18 -11.60
C GLY A 82 -2.27 -0.14 -10.63
N HIS A 83 -1.38 0.74 -11.10
CA HIS A 83 -0.88 1.87 -10.33
C HIS A 83 -1.53 3.18 -10.76
N SER A 84 -1.84 4.06 -9.82
CA SER A 84 -2.41 5.39 -10.11
C SER A 84 -3.69 5.28 -10.97
N LEU A 85 -3.76 5.94 -12.12
CA LEU A 85 -4.84 5.80 -13.12
C LEU A 85 -4.98 4.36 -13.66
N GLY A 86 -3.89 3.59 -13.68
CA GLY A 86 -3.89 2.18 -14.06
C GLY A 86 -4.71 1.30 -13.10
N ALA A 87 -4.87 1.70 -11.83
CA ALA A 87 -5.73 0.99 -10.88
C ALA A 87 -7.20 1.01 -11.32
N HIS A 88 -7.67 2.15 -11.82
CA HIS A 88 -9.02 2.26 -12.36
C HIS A 88 -9.16 1.54 -13.70
N ALA A 89 -8.15 1.58 -14.56
CA ALA A 89 -8.11 0.77 -15.76
C ALA A 89 -8.20 -0.75 -15.46
N ALA A 90 -7.55 -1.21 -14.38
CA ALA A 90 -7.66 -2.59 -13.92
C ALA A 90 -9.09 -2.93 -13.44
N GLY A 91 -9.76 -2.04 -12.70
CA GLY A 91 -11.17 -2.19 -12.32
C GLY A 91 -12.11 -2.26 -13.53
N TYR A 92 -11.91 -1.36 -14.50
CA TYR A 92 -12.62 -1.40 -15.78
C TYR A 92 -12.38 -2.69 -16.56
N ALA A 93 -11.17 -3.24 -16.53
CA ALA A 93 -10.89 -4.53 -17.16
C ALA A 93 -11.61 -5.66 -16.43
N GLY A 94 -11.46 -5.75 -15.09
CA GLY A 94 -12.06 -6.79 -14.27
C GLY A 94 -13.57 -6.90 -14.43
N SER A 95 -14.28 -5.76 -14.39
CA SER A 95 -15.74 -5.70 -14.56
C SER A 95 -16.24 -6.20 -15.93
N ARG A 96 -15.35 -6.30 -16.93
CA ARG A 96 -15.66 -6.74 -18.31
C ARG A 96 -15.17 -8.16 -18.62
N ILE A 97 -14.32 -8.75 -17.77
CA ILE A 97 -13.76 -10.09 -18.00
C ILE A 97 -14.74 -11.16 -17.51
N VAL A 98 -15.02 -12.14 -18.36
CA VAL A 98 -15.93 -13.25 -18.07
C VAL A 98 -15.33 -14.57 -18.55
N PRO A 99 -15.15 -15.58 -17.69
CA PRO A 99 -15.33 -15.58 -16.23
C PRO A 99 -14.39 -14.62 -15.47
N ARG A 100 -14.81 -14.14 -14.30
CA ARG A 100 -14.04 -13.23 -13.43
C ARG A 100 -12.67 -13.80 -13.08
N VAL A 101 -11.66 -12.92 -13.03
CA VAL A 101 -10.28 -13.30 -12.69
C VAL A 101 -10.14 -13.52 -11.19
N SER A 102 -8.91 -13.77 -10.71
CA SER A 102 -8.69 -14.12 -9.31
C SER A 102 -8.62 -12.92 -8.40
N ARG A 103 -8.03 -11.82 -8.89
CA ARG A 103 -7.63 -10.68 -8.07
C ARG A 103 -7.36 -9.43 -8.90
N ILE A 104 -7.67 -8.29 -8.31
CA ILE A 104 -7.16 -6.97 -8.70
C ILE A 104 -6.44 -6.33 -7.51
N THR A 105 -5.21 -5.83 -7.72
CA THR A 105 -4.54 -4.95 -6.76
C THR A 105 -4.42 -3.53 -7.31
N GLY A 106 -4.95 -2.56 -6.57
CA GLY A 106 -4.75 -1.13 -6.80
C GLY A 106 -3.55 -0.60 -6.00
N LEU A 107 -2.53 -0.10 -6.70
CA LEU A 107 -1.36 0.54 -6.10
C LEU A 107 -1.57 2.05 -6.13
N ASP A 108 -1.96 2.59 -4.99
CA ASP A 108 -2.30 4.00 -4.77
C ASP A 108 -3.20 4.60 -5.88
N PRO A 109 -4.46 4.12 -6.01
CA PRO A 109 -5.38 4.55 -7.06
C PRO A 109 -5.53 6.07 -7.07
N ALA A 110 -5.59 6.68 -8.26
CA ALA A 110 -5.65 8.13 -8.37
C ALA A 110 -6.93 8.72 -7.74
N GLY A 111 -6.79 9.77 -6.94
CA GLY A 111 -7.93 10.44 -6.30
C GLY A 111 -8.73 11.37 -7.22
N PRO A 112 -8.10 12.34 -7.91
CA PRO A 112 -8.83 13.33 -8.69
C PRO A 112 -9.71 12.69 -9.78
N TYR A 113 -10.98 13.10 -9.84
CA TYR A 113 -12.02 12.55 -10.73
C TYR A 113 -12.52 11.13 -10.42
N PHE A 114 -12.01 10.48 -9.38
CA PHE A 114 -12.46 9.15 -8.96
C PHE A 114 -12.96 9.12 -7.51
N GLU A 115 -12.34 9.84 -6.59
CA GLU A 115 -12.74 9.82 -5.18
C GLU A 115 -14.19 10.31 -5.01
N TRP A 116 -14.98 9.59 -4.21
CA TRP A 116 -16.40 9.87 -3.93
C TRP A 116 -17.32 9.81 -5.16
N THR A 117 -16.89 9.18 -6.24
CA THR A 117 -17.73 8.93 -7.41
C THR A 117 -18.43 7.57 -7.33
N ASP A 118 -19.39 7.36 -8.24
CA ASP A 118 -20.14 6.11 -8.37
C ASP A 118 -19.17 4.92 -8.59
N PRO A 119 -19.42 3.75 -7.98
CA PRO A 119 -18.65 2.53 -8.22
C PRO A 119 -18.36 2.25 -9.70
N LEU A 120 -19.28 2.58 -10.61
CA LEU A 120 -19.14 2.36 -12.05
C LEU A 120 -17.94 3.10 -12.67
N VAL A 121 -17.48 4.21 -12.08
CA VAL A 121 -16.47 5.07 -12.69
C VAL A 121 -15.09 4.95 -12.02
N ARG A 122 -14.92 4.06 -11.06
CA ARG A 122 -13.66 3.87 -10.31
C ARG A 122 -13.41 2.39 -10.03
N LEU A 123 -12.30 2.11 -9.35
CA LEU A 123 -12.04 0.78 -8.81
C LEU A 123 -13.06 0.50 -7.69
N ASP A 124 -13.56 -0.73 -7.64
CA ASP A 124 -14.59 -1.15 -6.68
C ASP A 124 -14.48 -2.67 -6.39
N PRO A 125 -14.90 -3.16 -5.20
CA PRO A 125 -14.87 -4.58 -4.86
C PRO A 125 -15.74 -5.41 -5.81
N THR A 126 -16.75 -4.81 -6.43
CA THR A 126 -17.59 -5.53 -7.39
C THR A 126 -16.88 -5.82 -8.71
N ASP A 127 -15.72 -5.24 -8.98
CA ASP A 127 -14.94 -5.44 -10.21
C ASP A 127 -14.37 -6.86 -10.34
N ASP A 128 -14.13 -7.56 -9.22
CA ASP A 128 -13.59 -8.93 -9.26
C ASP A 128 -13.91 -9.75 -8.00
N GLN A 129 -13.38 -10.98 -7.90
CA GLN A 129 -13.56 -11.86 -6.74
C GLN A 129 -12.81 -11.38 -5.49
N PHE A 130 -11.66 -10.74 -5.69
CA PHE A 130 -10.87 -10.14 -4.63
C PHE A 130 -10.21 -8.88 -5.16
N VAL A 131 -10.41 -7.77 -4.46
CA VAL A 131 -9.86 -6.47 -4.82
C VAL A 131 -9.21 -5.88 -3.59
N ASP A 132 -7.91 -5.64 -3.65
CA ASP A 132 -7.15 -5.02 -2.56
C ASP A 132 -6.40 -3.77 -3.00
N VAL A 133 -6.21 -2.82 -2.09
CA VAL A 133 -5.61 -1.52 -2.38
C VAL A 133 -4.51 -1.19 -1.40
N ILE A 134 -3.44 -0.56 -1.87
CA ILE A 134 -2.38 0.01 -1.03
C ILE A 134 -2.42 1.53 -1.20
N HIS A 135 -2.79 2.27 -0.15
CA HIS A 135 -2.83 3.73 -0.14
C HIS A 135 -1.51 4.27 0.39
N THR A 136 -0.85 5.13 -0.38
CA THR A 136 0.45 5.73 0.00
C THR A 136 0.56 7.21 -0.28
N ASP A 137 -0.44 7.86 -0.89
CA ASP A 137 -0.43 9.30 -1.16
C ASP A 137 -1.83 9.92 -1.07
N GLY A 138 -2.62 9.52 -0.07
CA GLY A 138 -4.00 9.97 0.14
C GLY A 138 -4.15 11.31 0.86
N GLN A 139 -3.18 12.23 0.78
CA GLN A 139 -3.30 13.52 1.47
C GLN A 139 -4.46 14.34 0.87
N ARG A 140 -5.22 15.01 1.74
CA ARG A 140 -6.38 15.79 1.32
C ARG A 140 -5.95 16.93 0.38
N HIS A 141 -6.79 17.24 -0.60
CA HIS A 141 -6.68 18.26 -1.66
C HIS A 141 -5.80 19.51 -1.39
N ALA A 142 -5.76 20.06 -0.17
CA ALA A 142 -4.88 21.19 0.18
C ALA A 142 -3.37 20.82 0.25
N GLN A 143 -3.05 19.54 0.36
CA GLN A 143 -1.71 18.95 0.49
C GLN A 143 -1.27 18.19 -0.78
N LEU A 144 -2.13 18.18 -1.82
CA LEU A 144 -1.82 17.72 -3.17
C LEU A 144 -1.41 16.23 -3.26
N GLY A 145 -2.06 15.37 -2.48
CA GLY A 145 -1.96 13.92 -2.66
C GLY A 145 -2.54 13.48 -3.99
N LEU A 146 -1.86 12.52 -4.64
CA LEU A 146 -2.28 11.96 -5.92
C LEU A 146 -3.22 10.77 -5.76
N GLY A 147 -3.07 10.02 -4.67
CA GLY A 147 -3.90 8.86 -4.34
C GLY A 147 -5.22 9.25 -3.67
N LEU A 148 -6.20 8.35 -3.71
CA LEU A 148 -7.39 8.45 -2.86
C LEU A 148 -7.11 7.91 -1.44
N LEU A 149 -7.83 8.44 -0.45
CA LEU A 149 -7.80 7.93 0.93
C LEU A 149 -9.07 7.14 1.28
N GLN A 150 -10.14 7.35 0.50
CA GLN A 150 -11.41 6.63 0.64
C GLN A 150 -11.18 5.11 0.70
N PRO A 151 -11.65 4.41 1.75
CA PRO A 151 -11.71 2.96 1.74
C PRO A 151 -12.77 2.55 0.73
N LEU A 152 -12.39 1.71 -0.23
CA LEU A 152 -13.30 1.36 -1.32
C LEU A 152 -13.32 -0.12 -1.65
N CYS A 153 -12.34 -0.92 -1.24
CA CYS A 153 -12.15 -2.30 -1.70
C CYS A 153 -12.51 -3.38 -0.68
N HIS A 154 -12.30 -4.65 -1.03
CA HIS A 154 -12.42 -5.74 -0.06
C HIS A 154 -11.42 -5.54 1.09
N VAL A 155 -10.22 -5.11 0.73
CA VAL A 155 -9.12 -4.85 1.66
C VAL A 155 -8.42 -3.56 1.25
N ASP A 156 -8.29 -2.63 2.20
CA ASP A 156 -7.58 -1.36 2.00
C ASP A 156 -6.42 -1.28 2.99
N PHE A 157 -5.18 -1.22 2.50
CA PHE A 157 -3.97 -1.14 3.30
C PHE A 157 -3.46 0.30 3.36
N TYR A 158 -3.14 0.77 4.55
CA TYR A 158 -2.68 2.13 4.83
C TYR A 158 -1.30 2.11 5.51
N PRO A 159 -0.22 1.78 4.78
CA PRO A 159 1.15 1.91 5.28
C PRO A 159 1.43 3.35 5.72
N ASN A 160 1.92 3.50 6.96
CA ASN A 160 2.16 4.78 7.61
C ASN A 160 0.93 5.70 7.63
N GLY A 161 -0.27 5.11 7.67
CA GLY A 161 -1.54 5.82 7.62
C GLY A 161 -2.04 6.16 6.21
N GLY A 162 -1.31 5.78 5.16
CA GLY A 162 -1.68 5.98 3.75
C GLY A 162 -1.70 7.44 3.28
N LEU A 163 -0.98 8.29 4.01
CA LEU A 163 -0.73 9.69 3.68
C LEU A 163 0.71 9.82 3.15
N GLU A 164 1.46 10.84 3.58
CA GLU A 164 2.85 11.03 3.16
C GLU A 164 3.79 9.95 3.73
N GLN A 165 4.60 9.36 2.85
CA GLN A 165 5.50 8.28 3.23
C GLN A 165 6.80 8.85 3.85
N PRO A 166 7.39 8.18 4.85
CA PRO A 166 8.54 8.74 5.56
C PRO A 166 9.74 8.99 4.62
N GLN A 167 10.32 10.19 4.71
CA GLN A 167 11.43 10.69 3.88
C GLN A 167 11.09 10.97 2.40
N CYS A 168 9.81 10.96 2.01
CA CYS A 168 9.39 11.54 0.74
C CYS A 168 9.32 13.08 0.84
N PRO A 169 9.77 13.82 -0.19
CA PRO A 169 9.63 15.27 -0.22
C PRO A 169 8.16 15.73 -0.22
N LYS A 170 7.88 16.88 0.42
CA LYS A 170 6.53 17.45 0.44
C LYS A 170 6.23 18.20 -0.85
N MET A 171 5.09 17.89 -1.45
CA MET A 171 4.49 18.74 -2.47
C MET A 171 4.05 20.07 -1.84
N THR A 172 4.57 21.18 -2.36
CA THR A 172 4.11 22.52 -1.97
C THR A 172 3.34 23.17 -3.12
N GLY A 173 2.40 24.08 -2.82
CA GLY A 173 1.64 24.79 -3.85
C GLY A 173 2.52 25.57 -4.86
N LYS A 174 3.73 25.98 -4.46
CA LYS A 174 4.71 26.60 -5.38
C LYS A 174 5.26 25.59 -6.39
N ILE A 175 5.56 24.37 -5.95
CA ILE A 175 6.05 23.29 -6.80
C ILE A 175 4.94 22.86 -7.76
N TRP A 176 3.71 22.69 -7.27
CA TRP A 176 2.54 22.38 -8.09
C TRP A 176 2.27 23.40 -9.20
N ASN A 177 2.28 24.68 -8.86
CA ASN A 177 2.07 25.73 -9.86
C ASN A 177 3.18 25.74 -10.92
N ALA A 178 4.43 25.47 -10.52
CA ALA A 178 5.54 25.35 -11.47
C ALA A 178 5.36 24.14 -12.42
N ILE A 179 4.92 23.00 -11.88
CA ILE A 179 4.63 21.78 -12.63
C ILE A 179 3.50 22.00 -13.64
N ILE A 180 2.35 22.51 -13.20
CA ILE A 180 1.20 22.77 -14.07
C ILE A 180 1.56 23.76 -15.17
N ASN A 181 2.30 24.83 -14.85
CA ASN A 181 2.78 25.77 -15.84
C ASN A 181 3.76 25.14 -16.84
N ALA A 182 4.59 24.18 -16.42
CA ALA A 182 5.52 23.49 -17.32
C ALA A 182 4.81 22.48 -18.23
N LEU A 183 3.81 21.76 -17.72
CA LEU A 183 3.03 20.79 -18.49
C LEU A 183 2.10 21.46 -19.51
N ASN A 184 1.65 22.68 -19.22
CA ASN A 184 0.85 23.48 -20.14
C ASN A 184 1.67 24.21 -21.21
N ASN A 185 3.01 24.22 -21.11
CA ASN A 185 3.89 24.87 -22.08
C ASN A 185 4.63 23.81 -22.90
N GLU A 186 4.08 23.46 -24.08
CA GLU A 186 4.61 22.44 -25.00
C GLU A 186 5.98 22.77 -25.64
N GLU A 187 6.58 23.92 -25.36
CA GLU A 187 7.63 24.48 -26.23
C GLU A 187 9.06 23.96 -26.00
N SER A 188 9.32 23.01 -25.08
CA SER A 188 10.63 22.35 -25.05
C SER A 188 10.65 21.05 -24.25
N LEU A 189 10.75 19.92 -24.96
CA LEU A 189 10.96 18.58 -24.39
C LEU A 189 12.12 18.53 -23.37
N ASP A 190 13.18 19.34 -23.56
CA ASP A 190 14.32 19.40 -22.64
C ASP A 190 14.03 20.08 -21.28
N LYS A 191 13.13 21.07 -21.25
CA LYS A 191 12.67 21.67 -19.98
C LYS A 191 11.62 20.80 -19.30
N VAL A 192 10.80 20.12 -20.10
CA VAL A 192 9.86 19.10 -19.61
C VAL A 192 10.63 17.99 -18.93
N GLN A 193 11.75 17.49 -19.47
CA GLN A 193 12.57 16.42 -18.85
C GLN A 193 13.16 16.82 -17.47
N MET A 194 13.62 18.05 -17.31
CA MET A 194 14.14 18.56 -16.03
C MET A 194 13.04 18.74 -14.98
N VAL A 195 11.88 19.25 -15.39
CA VAL A 195 10.68 19.27 -14.55
C VAL A 195 10.21 17.85 -14.27
N TYR A 196 10.30 16.93 -15.21
CA TYR A 196 9.94 15.52 -15.08
C TYR A 196 10.80 14.83 -14.03
N LEU A 197 12.12 15.03 -14.02
CA LEU A 197 13.00 14.43 -13.01
C LEU A 197 12.75 15.02 -11.60
N GLY A 198 12.56 16.33 -11.48
CA GLY A 198 12.19 16.97 -10.21
C GLY A 198 10.75 16.66 -9.75
N PHE A 199 9.83 16.48 -10.70
CA PHE A 199 8.45 16.02 -10.51
C PHE A 199 8.46 14.57 -10.02
N VAL A 200 9.18 13.67 -10.67
CA VAL A 200 9.28 12.27 -10.27
C VAL A 200 9.81 12.13 -8.84
N ASP A 201 10.89 12.80 -8.49
CA ASP A 201 11.49 12.66 -7.15
C ASP A 201 10.67 13.32 -6.04
N THR A 202 9.98 14.44 -6.33
CA THR A 202 9.25 15.21 -5.31
C THR A 202 7.77 14.85 -5.21
N VAL A 203 7.16 14.45 -6.32
CA VAL A 203 5.70 14.28 -6.47
C VAL A 203 5.31 12.83 -6.47
N LEU A 204 6.11 11.98 -7.12
CA LEU A 204 5.79 10.56 -7.23
C LEU A 204 6.38 9.71 -6.11
N CYS A 205 7.19 10.26 -5.19
CA CYS A 205 7.83 9.43 -4.14
C CYS A 205 6.80 8.66 -3.30
N SER A 206 5.85 9.37 -2.67
CA SER A 206 4.78 8.75 -1.89
C SER A 206 3.86 7.91 -2.79
N HIS A 207 3.56 8.40 -3.99
CA HIS A 207 2.68 7.72 -4.95
C HIS A 207 3.24 6.39 -5.47
N LEU A 208 4.54 6.32 -5.77
CA LEU A 208 5.27 5.13 -6.21
C LEU A 208 5.64 4.20 -5.04
N PHE A 209 5.54 4.67 -3.80
CA PHE A 209 5.87 3.82 -2.64
C PHE A 209 4.96 2.58 -2.56
N SER A 210 3.73 2.67 -3.03
CA SER A 210 2.83 1.51 -3.20
C SER A 210 3.44 0.45 -4.13
N VAL A 211 4.02 0.87 -5.26
CA VAL A 211 4.72 0.01 -6.22
C VAL A 211 5.95 -0.64 -5.59
N TYR A 212 6.75 0.15 -4.87
CA TYR A 212 7.98 -0.33 -4.25
C TYR A 212 7.73 -1.31 -3.11
N THR A 213 6.75 -1.02 -2.24
CA THR A 213 6.38 -1.93 -1.15
C THR A 213 5.70 -3.19 -1.66
N PHE A 214 4.86 -3.10 -2.70
CA PHE A 214 4.31 -4.28 -3.36
C PHE A 214 5.41 -5.13 -3.98
N THR A 215 6.37 -4.52 -4.69
CA THR A 215 7.51 -5.22 -5.30
C THR A 215 8.40 -5.90 -4.25
N ASP A 216 8.68 -5.23 -3.13
CA ASP A 216 9.43 -5.82 -2.01
C ASP A 216 8.65 -6.99 -1.37
N SER A 217 7.31 -6.91 -1.29
CA SER A 217 6.49 -8.03 -0.79
C SER A 217 6.57 -9.30 -1.65
N ILE A 218 6.92 -9.16 -2.94
CA ILE A 218 7.18 -10.30 -3.84
C ILE A 218 8.59 -10.82 -3.62
N ARG A 219 9.59 -9.93 -3.75
CA ARG A 219 11.00 -10.30 -3.81
C ARG A 219 11.54 -10.85 -2.48
N ASN A 220 10.96 -10.43 -1.38
CA ASN A 220 11.56 -10.62 -0.07
C ASN A 220 10.68 -11.48 0.84
N SER A 221 10.97 -12.78 0.86
CA SER A 221 10.25 -13.76 1.70
C SER A 221 10.29 -13.46 3.20
N ASN A 222 11.23 -12.62 3.65
CA ASN A 222 11.33 -12.18 5.04
C ASN A 222 10.50 -10.91 5.34
N CYS A 223 9.89 -10.29 4.33
CA CYS A 223 9.00 -9.14 4.47
C CYS A 223 7.55 -9.61 4.43
N SER A 224 6.96 -9.82 5.61
CA SER A 224 5.58 -10.29 5.74
C SER A 224 4.53 -9.18 5.65
N TYR A 225 4.94 -7.89 5.73
CA TYR A 225 4.05 -6.72 5.70
C TYR A 225 2.77 -6.91 6.53
N VAL A 226 2.95 -7.42 7.75
CA VAL A 226 1.85 -7.70 8.68
C VAL A 226 1.09 -6.41 8.93
N SER A 227 -0.22 -6.47 8.73
CA SER A 227 -1.12 -5.35 8.85
C SER A 227 -2.30 -5.73 9.74
N ILE A 228 -2.78 -4.80 10.54
CA ILE A 228 -3.80 -5.05 11.57
C ILE A 228 -5.05 -4.25 11.24
N ALA A 229 -6.21 -4.91 11.29
CA ALA A 229 -7.48 -4.24 11.08
C ALA A 229 -7.73 -3.22 12.20
N CYS A 230 -7.91 -1.96 11.82
CA CYS A 230 -8.18 -0.89 12.77
C CYS A 230 -9.02 0.21 12.12
N SER A 231 -9.49 1.19 12.91
CA SER A 231 -10.20 2.35 12.35
C SER A 231 -9.28 3.49 11.91
N SER A 232 -8.04 3.55 12.42
CA SER A 232 -7.02 4.53 12.02
C SER A 232 -5.62 4.10 12.47
N MET A 233 -4.58 4.74 11.91
CA MET A 233 -3.18 4.49 12.25
C MET A 233 -2.84 4.88 13.69
N GLU A 234 -3.38 6.00 14.20
CA GLU A 234 -3.08 6.50 15.55
C GLU A 234 -3.58 5.53 16.64
N LYS A 235 -4.65 4.80 16.32
CA LYS A 235 -5.26 3.81 17.21
C LYS A 235 -4.55 2.47 17.19
N LEU A 236 -3.62 2.24 16.25
CA LEU A 236 -2.81 1.02 16.19
C LEU A 236 -2.05 0.77 17.50
N THR A 237 -1.65 1.84 18.20
CA THR A 237 -0.96 1.78 19.50
C THR A 237 -1.91 1.87 20.72
N GLN A 238 -3.21 2.11 20.49
CA GLN A 238 -4.23 2.28 21.53
C GLN A 238 -5.03 0.98 21.67
N THR A 239 -5.17 0.48 22.90
CA THR A 239 -5.25 -0.98 23.09
C THR A 239 -6.65 -1.63 23.02
N ASP A 240 -7.70 -0.95 22.56
CA ASP A 240 -9.07 -1.54 22.59
C ASP A 240 -9.88 -1.47 21.28
N GLU A 241 -9.45 -0.72 20.26
CA GLU A 241 -10.28 -0.48 19.06
C GLU A 241 -9.90 -1.30 17.82
N CYS A 242 -8.68 -1.82 17.74
CA CYS A 242 -8.26 -2.63 16.60
C CYS A 242 -8.70 -4.09 16.73
N SER A 243 -9.26 -4.67 15.66
CA SER A 243 -9.65 -6.09 15.63
C SER A 243 -8.41 -6.96 15.45
N ARG A 244 -7.78 -7.29 16.58
CA ARG A 244 -6.49 -8.01 16.64
C ARG A 244 -6.52 -9.44 16.11
N ASN A 245 -7.70 -10.01 15.89
CA ASN A 245 -7.87 -11.32 15.26
C ASN A 245 -7.98 -11.21 13.72
N ALA A 246 -8.13 -9.99 13.18
CA ALA A 246 -8.10 -9.72 11.76
C ALA A 246 -6.71 -9.16 11.40
N ILE A 247 -5.81 -10.09 11.06
CA ILE A 247 -4.46 -9.82 10.56
C ILE A 247 -4.44 -10.13 9.07
N ASN A 248 -3.78 -9.29 8.29
CA ASN A 248 -3.55 -9.51 6.87
C ASN A 248 -2.09 -9.18 6.52
N ARG A 249 -1.66 -9.50 5.30
CA ARG A 249 -0.32 -9.22 4.78
C ARG A 249 -0.44 -8.34 3.56
N MET A 250 -0.02 -7.08 3.66
CA MET A 250 -0.06 -6.16 2.51
C MET A 250 0.84 -6.68 1.39
N GLY A 251 0.41 -6.50 0.13
CA GLY A 251 1.17 -6.92 -1.04
C GLY A 251 0.76 -8.29 -1.58
N LEU A 252 1.71 -9.05 -2.14
CA LEU A 252 1.42 -10.29 -2.87
C LEU A 252 0.60 -11.30 -2.05
N HIS A 253 0.84 -11.38 -0.74
CA HIS A 253 0.24 -12.37 0.15
C HIS A 253 -1.05 -11.90 0.85
N ALA A 254 -1.69 -10.85 0.35
CA ALA A 254 -2.97 -10.38 0.88
C ALA A 254 -4.05 -11.45 0.74
N SER A 255 -4.94 -11.50 1.73
CA SER A 255 -6.11 -12.37 1.78
C SER A 255 -7.39 -11.54 1.77
N SER A 256 -8.47 -12.07 1.21
CA SER A 256 -9.75 -11.36 1.12
C SER A 256 -10.42 -11.20 2.50
N PHE A 257 -11.01 -10.02 2.72
CA PHE A 257 -11.88 -9.68 3.84
C PHE A 257 -13.09 -8.90 3.33
N PRO A 258 -14.23 -8.88 4.06
CA PRO A 258 -15.37 -8.08 3.67
C PRO A 258 -15.17 -6.61 4.07
N GLN A 259 -14.59 -5.81 3.17
CA GLN A 259 -14.40 -4.35 3.30
C GLN A 259 -13.74 -3.93 4.61
N VAL A 260 -12.45 -4.23 4.77
CA VAL A 260 -11.69 -3.96 6.00
C VAL A 260 -10.44 -3.14 5.71
N SER A 261 -10.25 -2.08 6.49
CA SER A 261 -9.04 -1.26 6.48
C SER A 261 -7.97 -1.83 7.41
N PHE A 262 -6.76 -2.01 6.89
CA PHE A 262 -5.60 -2.51 7.61
C PHE A 262 -4.49 -1.46 7.67
N TYR A 263 -3.84 -1.36 8.82
CA TYR A 263 -2.78 -0.39 9.08
C TYR A 263 -1.49 -1.10 9.45
N LEU A 264 -0.36 -0.50 9.04
CA LEU A 264 0.99 -0.97 9.30
C LEU A 264 1.99 0.18 9.22
N SER A 265 3.17 -0.01 9.80
CA SER A 265 4.31 0.90 9.63
C SER A 265 5.34 0.29 8.67
N THR A 266 5.99 1.13 7.88
CA THR A 266 7.12 0.73 7.03
C THR A 266 8.36 1.55 7.37
N GLN A 267 9.51 1.18 6.80
CA GLN A 267 10.69 2.03 6.78
C GLN A 267 10.46 3.24 5.87
N ASP A 268 11.42 4.16 5.93
CA ASP A 268 11.54 5.30 5.04
C ASP A 268 11.79 4.89 3.59
N ALA A 269 11.32 5.73 2.66
CA ALA A 269 11.40 5.50 1.21
C ALA A 269 12.83 5.31 0.68
N ASN A 270 13.84 5.71 1.47
CA ASN A 270 15.26 5.60 1.13
C ASN A 270 15.96 4.37 1.75
N ARG A 271 15.26 3.52 2.52
CA ARG A 271 15.85 2.32 3.15
C ARG A 271 15.17 1.05 2.68
N TYR A 272 15.77 0.41 1.69
CA TYR A 272 15.40 -0.94 1.28
C TYR A 272 15.98 -2.01 2.24
N PRO A 273 15.21 -3.05 2.61
CA PRO A 273 13.81 -3.27 2.26
C PRO A 273 12.86 -2.40 3.08
N TYR A 274 11.72 -2.06 2.49
CA TYR A 274 10.80 -1.10 3.10
C TYR A 274 10.00 -1.71 4.26
N CYS A 275 9.89 -3.04 4.34
CA CYS A 275 9.18 -3.67 5.45
C CYS A 275 9.87 -3.42 6.80
N ARG A 276 9.07 -3.22 7.85
CA ARG A 276 9.52 -3.32 9.24
C ARG A 276 9.20 -4.70 9.80
N ARG A 277 9.97 -5.13 10.80
CA ARG A 277 9.56 -6.25 11.65
C ARG A 277 8.58 -5.74 12.68
N GLN A 278 7.33 -6.14 12.56
CA GLN A 278 6.32 -5.94 13.59
C GLN A 278 6.30 -7.12 14.55
N ILE A 279 6.63 -6.88 15.81
CA ILE A 279 6.44 -7.87 16.87
C ILE A 279 5.12 -7.56 17.57
N ILE A 280 4.16 -8.46 17.46
CA ILE A 280 2.86 -8.39 18.14
C ILE A 280 2.97 -9.19 19.43
N MET A 281 3.05 -8.52 20.58
CA MET A 281 3.00 -9.20 21.88
C MET A 281 1.60 -9.17 22.45
N LEU A 282 1.03 -10.34 22.75
CA LEU A 282 -0.25 -10.46 23.46
C LEU A 282 0.01 -10.63 24.95
N LEU A 283 -0.24 -9.57 25.73
CA LEU A 283 -0.19 -9.65 27.19
C LEU A 283 -1.56 -10.10 27.71
N LYS A 284 -1.61 -11.22 28.42
CA LYS A 284 -2.80 -11.67 29.16
C LYS A 284 -2.50 -11.53 30.66
N SER A 285 -3.23 -10.66 31.35
CA SER A 285 -3.19 -10.57 32.81
C SER A 285 -4.48 -11.11 33.42
N ASN A 286 -4.34 -12.02 34.39
CA ASN A 286 -5.45 -12.49 35.24
C ASN A 286 -5.54 -11.67 36.55
N SER A 287 -4.72 -10.63 36.72
CA SER A 287 -4.67 -9.84 37.95
C SER A 287 -5.58 -8.61 37.89
N VAL A 288 -6.26 -8.34 39.00
CA VAL A 288 -7.11 -7.14 39.24
C VAL A 288 -6.29 -5.84 39.28
N TYR A 289 -4.96 -5.95 39.39
CA TYR A 289 -4.04 -4.83 39.34
C TYR A 289 -3.29 -4.79 38.01
N THR A 290 -3.47 -3.71 37.24
CA THR A 290 -2.67 -3.43 36.05
C THR A 290 -1.23 -3.14 36.48
N ARG A 291 -0.29 -4.00 36.11
CA ARG A 291 1.15 -3.75 36.30
C ARG A 291 1.65 -2.88 35.14
N ILE A 292 2.36 -1.81 35.46
CA ILE A 292 3.08 -0.97 34.50
C ILE A 292 4.12 -1.86 33.81
N LEU A 293 3.98 -2.07 32.51
CA LEU A 293 5.04 -2.62 31.68
C LEU A 293 5.84 -1.46 31.12
N SER A 294 7.04 -1.24 31.65
CA SER A 294 8.04 -0.43 30.98
C SER A 294 8.94 -1.37 30.18
N PHE A 295 8.95 -1.22 28.86
CA PHE A 295 9.98 -1.83 28.03
C PHE A 295 11.12 -0.83 27.94
N ASN A 296 12.28 -1.20 28.47
CA ASN A 296 13.53 -0.47 28.23
C ASN A 296 14.43 -1.43 27.47
N GLY A 297 14.88 -0.98 26.31
CA GLY A 297 15.75 -1.78 25.48
C GLY A 297 16.58 -0.90 24.57
N SER A 298 17.89 -1.08 24.67
CA SER A 298 18.88 -0.45 23.81
C SER A 298 19.35 -1.51 22.83
N LEU A 299 18.94 -1.38 21.57
CA LEU A 299 19.64 -2.00 20.47
C LEU A 299 20.78 -1.07 20.08
N GLN A 300 21.99 -1.60 19.86
CA GLN A 300 23.08 -0.80 19.31
C GLN A 300 22.56 -0.06 18.06
N ASN A 301 22.55 1.28 18.14
CA ASN A 301 22.06 2.22 17.12
C ASN A 301 20.53 2.30 16.90
N VAL A 302 19.66 2.11 17.89
CA VAL A 302 18.23 2.53 17.83
C VAL A 302 17.91 3.54 18.93
N GLU A 303 17.05 4.51 18.63
CA GLU A 303 16.40 5.33 19.66
C GLU A 303 15.56 4.46 20.62
N PRO A 304 15.63 4.69 21.93
CA PRO A 304 14.85 3.92 22.90
C PRO A 304 13.34 4.13 22.69
N VAL A 305 12.61 3.05 22.45
CA VAL A 305 11.14 3.07 22.39
C VAL A 305 10.60 2.99 23.82
N SER A 306 10.07 4.10 24.32
CA SER A 306 9.43 4.18 25.64
C SER A 306 7.91 4.07 25.50
N ILE A 307 7.34 2.98 26.03
CA ILE A 307 5.88 2.77 26.02
C ILE A 307 5.36 2.98 27.44
N THR A 308 4.45 3.95 27.59
CA THR A 308 3.76 4.22 28.86
C THR A 308 2.36 3.64 28.79
N VAL A 309 2.12 2.50 29.44
CA VAL A 309 0.78 1.94 29.60
C VAL A 309 0.03 2.77 30.63
N LYS A 310 -1.02 3.51 30.21
CA LYS A 310 -1.89 4.26 31.12
C LYS A 310 -2.86 3.34 31.86
N THR A 311 -2.99 3.56 33.16
CA THR A 311 -3.99 2.94 34.03
C THR A 311 -5.37 3.56 33.75
N ILE A 312 -6.39 2.73 33.48
CA ILE A 312 -7.80 3.14 33.57
C ILE A 312 -8.29 2.74 34.97
N PRO A 313 -8.58 3.68 35.88
CA PRO A 313 -9.17 3.34 37.16
C PRO A 313 -10.62 2.88 36.92
N ASN A 314 -10.98 1.70 37.47
CA ASN A 314 -12.35 1.19 37.55
C ASN A 314 -13.06 0.82 36.23
N GLN A 315 -12.53 -0.14 35.46
CA GLN A 315 -13.42 -1.01 34.68
C GLN A 315 -13.44 -2.43 35.25
N MET A 316 -14.64 -2.78 35.71
CA MET A 316 -15.03 -4.08 36.22
C MET A 316 -14.74 -5.22 35.23
N TYR A 317 -14.10 -6.28 35.74
CA TYR A 317 -14.18 -7.68 35.28
C TYR A 317 -13.91 -7.99 33.80
N GLN A 318 -12.93 -7.37 33.14
CA GLN A 318 -12.43 -7.90 31.87
C GLN A 318 -10.91 -8.17 31.91
N PRO A 319 -10.45 -9.35 31.44
CA PRO A 319 -9.02 -9.62 31.28
C PRO A 319 -8.44 -8.62 30.28
N ILE A 320 -7.51 -7.79 30.74
CA ILE A 320 -6.80 -6.84 29.90
C ILE A 320 -5.94 -7.65 28.93
N ARG A 321 -6.30 -7.60 27.64
CA ARG A 321 -5.42 -7.99 26.54
C ARG A 321 -4.78 -6.73 26.01
N GLN A 322 -3.49 -6.54 26.21
CA GLN A 322 -2.75 -5.43 25.60
C GLN A 322 -1.85 -5.99 24.50
N VAL A 323 -1.97 -5.43 23.30
CA VAL A 323 -1.06 -5.69 22.19
C VAL A 323 -0.08 -4.54 22.09
N ILE A 324 1.20 -4.87 22.19
CA ILE A 324 2.30 -3.95 21.95
C ILE A 324 2.89 -4.33 20.59
N ILE A 325 2.87 -3.38 19.66
CA ILE A 325 3.49 -3.52 18.35
C ILE A 325 4.85 -2.83 18.44
N PHE A 326 5.92 -3.60 18.30
CA PHE A 326 7.25 -3.01 18.09
C PHE A 326 7.53 -2.90 16.61
N ASP A 327 7.93 -1.71 16.19
CA ASP A 327 8.50 -1.46 14.87
C ASP A 327 10.03 -1.57 14.97
N ILE A 328 10.59 -2.64 14.44
CA ILE A 328 12.04 -2.91 14.54
C ILE A 328 12.66 -2.92 13.15
N GLU A 329 13.80 -2.25 13.01
CA GLU A 329 14.61 -2.32 11.79
C GLU A 329 15.02 -3.78 11.51
N ARG A 330 14.98 -4.18 10.24
CA ARG A 330 15.10 -5.60 9.83
C ARG A 330 16.37 -6.32 10.32
N HIS A 331 17.49 -5.60 10.46
CA HIS A 331 18.78 -6.18 10.85
C HIS A 331 18.94 -6.38 12.35
N LYS A 332 17.94 -5.99 13.16
CA LYS A 332 18.03 -6.03 14.61
C LYS A 332 17.27 -7.22 15.17
N SER A 333 17.90 -7.94 16.09
CA SER A 333 17.32 -9.04 16.86
C SER A 333 16.70 -8.51 18.15
N VAL A 334 15.62 -9.14 18.62
CA VAL A 334 15.02 -8.82 19.92
C VAL A 334 14.94 -10.08 20.76
N THR A 335 15.57 -10.03 21.92
CA THR A 335 15.44 -11.03 22.98
C THR A 335 14.67 -10.39 24.13
N LEU A 336 13.58 -11.02 24.56
CA LEU A 336 12.82 -10.56 25.72
C LEU A 336 13.31 -11.31 26.96
N CYS A 337 14.00 -10.61 27.86
CA CYS A 337 14.51 -11.18 29.11
C CYS A 337 13.57 -10.85 30.28
N PRO A 338 13.06 -11.83 31.05
CA PRO A 338 12.24 -11.57 32.23
C PRO A 338 13.10 -11.04 33.39
N THR A 339 12.78 -9.85 33.92
CA THR A 339 13.46 -9.29 35.10
C THR A 339 12.54 -9.32 36.34
N SER A 340 12.60 -10.45 37.07
CA SER A 340 12.01 -10.73 38.40
C SER A 340 10.49 -10.98 38.49
N GLU A 341 10.10 -11.83 39.46
CA GLU A 341 8.73 -12.36 39.66
C GLU A 341 7.67 -11.32 40.11
N HIS A 342 8.09 -10.10 40.48
CA HIS A 342 7.18 -9.12 41.09
C HIS A 342 6.82 -7.93 40.20
N HIS A 343 7.55 -7.73 39.11
CA HIS A 343 7.22 -6.78 38.06
C HIS A 343 7.43 -7.45 36.70
N LEU A 344 6.40 -7.48 35.86
CA LEU A 344 6.57 -7.91 34.46
C LEU A 344 7.37 -6.81 33.75
N ARG A 345 8.69 -6.87 33.90
CA ARG A 345 9.64 -5.98 33.25
C ARG A 345 10.39 -6.83 32.25
N PHE A 346 10.24 -6.48 30.98
CA PHE A 346 10.91 -7.13 29.87
C PHE A 346 11.97 -6.15 29.38
N GLU A 347 13.23 -6.58 29.40
CA GLU A 347 14.33 -5.84 28.80
C GLU A 347 14.62 -6.43 27.41
N LEU A 348 14.93 -5.57 26.44
CA LEU A 348 15.53 -6.03 25.18
C LEU A 348 16.98 -6.40 25.47
N CYS A 349 17.28 -7.69 25.44
CA CYS A 349 18.62 -8.21 25.21
C CYS A 349 18.81 -8.42 23.68
#